data_AF-A0A5N6XA03-F1
#
_entry.id   AF-A0A5N6XA03-F1
#
_cell.length_a   1.000
_cell.length_b   1.000
_cell.length_c   1.000
_cell.angle_alpha   90.00
_cell.angle_beta   90.00
_cell.angle_gamma   90.00
#
_symmetry.space_group_name_H-M   'P 1'
#
loop_
_entity.id
_entity.type
_entity.pdbx_description
1 polymer ?
#
loop_
_entity_poly.entity_id
_entity_poly.type
_entity_poly.pdbx_seq_one_letter_code
_entity_poly.pdbx_strand_id
1 'polypeptide(L)'
;MSAPSSPSLVDLAAQISQATEQVNVFLVANGHSQPSFDRDAPPVFPEAPPDVQAARQQILDACQTMYDALVGPAEHLHWLACRYHDMSSLRWLYHFNIAAAIPLDRTVPYSEVAATSKVDENRVKSVLRLAMINRLFCEPHPDFVAHNAASALLETYPASVKLVEATEGYGVHHLVDGYPWEEVEGTVVDVSCSPSPYQLSWSLSFSYLCIIAISRKSPAAQFVVQDVQGAVKILQNLLSAMKKGSRVILNEGVLPEPLTLGRSEERIARIIDIEMITTFNARERPLEDWKTLCRDAHPGLRLRRIFKPAGSIMSIMEFVLEE
;
A
#
# COMPACT_ATOMS: atom_id res chain seq x y z
N MET A 1 -35.09 -0.71 6.43
CA MET A 1 -34.54 0.32 5.51
C MET A 1 -34.32 -0.35 4.17
N SER A 2 -34.94 0.16 3.11
CA SER A 2 -34.70 -0.34 1.75
C SER A 2 -33.22 -0.13 1.40
N ALA A 3 -32.57 -1.14 0.84
CA ALA A 3 -31.21 -1.00 0.32
C ALA A 3 -31.19 0.17 -0.69
N PRO A 4 -30.13 1.01 -0.70
CA PRO A 4 -30.00 2.05 -1.70
C PRO A 4 -30.10 1.44 -3.11
N SER A 5 -30.91 2.05 -3.97
CA SER A 5 -31.06 1.60 -5.36
C SER A 5 -29.72 1.74 -6.08
N SER A 6 -29.24 0.66 -6.70
CA SER A 6 -28.02 0.71 -7.51
C SER A 6 -28.18 1.75 -8.64
N PRO A 7 -27.13 2.55 -8.93
CA PRO A 7 -27.18 3.50 -10.04
C PRO A 7 -27.39 2.75 -11.36
N SER A 8 -28.13 3.36 -12.30
CA SER A 8 -28.31 2.74 -13.61
C SER A 8 -27.03 2.80 -14.43
N LEU A 9 -26.90 1.93 -15.44
CA LEU A 9 -25.74 1.96 -16.35
C LEU A 9 -25.62 3.30 -17.09
N VAL A 10 -26.76 3.95 -17.38
CA VAL A 10 -26.79 5.27 -18.03
C VAL A 10 -26.27 6.35 -17.09
N ASP A 11 -26.66 6.31 -15.81
CA ASP A 11 -26.17 7.25 -14.80
C ASP A 11 -24.66 7.09 -14.59
N LEU A 12 -24.17 5.84 -14.52
CA LEU A 12 -22.73 5.55 -14.41
C LEU A 12 -21.96 6.07 -15.63
N ALA A 13 -22.47 5.87 -16.85
CA ALA A 13 -21.85 6.39 -18.06
C ALA A 13 -21.79 7.93 -18.08
N ALA A 14 -22.87 8.60 -17.66
CA ALA A 14 -22.91 10.05 -17.55
C ALA A 14 -21.90 10.58 -16.51
N GLN A 15 -21.80 9.92 -15.35
CA GLN A 15 -20.82 10.24 -14.32
C GLN A 15 -19.38 10.08 -14.82
N ILE A 16 -19.08 8.96 -15.50
CA ILE A 16 -17.76 8.73 -16.10
C ILE A 16 -17.43 9.85 -17.10
N SER A 17 -18.38 10.21 -17.98
CA SER A 17 -18.16 11.27 -18.97
C SER A 17 -17.86 12.62 -18.31
N GLN A 18 -18.66 13.04 -17.34
CA GLN A 18 -18.52 14.34 -16.68
C GLN A 18 -17.19 14.43 -15.91
N ALA A 19 -16.88 13.40 -15.12
CA ALA A 19 -15.65 13.38 -14.34
C ALA A 19 -14.40 13.28 -15.23
N THR A 20 -14.48 12.54 -16.35
CA THR A 20 -13.39 12.46 -17.35
C THR A 20 -13.11 13.82 -17.97
N GLU A 21 -14.13 14.62 -18.27
CA GLU A 21 -13.95 15.97 -18.80
C GLU A 21 -13.18 16.87 -17.80
N GLN A 22 -13.54 16.83 -16.51
CA GLN A 22 -12.84 17.60 -15.48
C GLN A 22 -11.36 17.18 -15.35
N VAL A 23 -11.08 15.88 -15.32
CA VAL A 23 -9.70 15.37 -15.26
C VAL A 23 -8.91 15.78 -16.51
N ASN A 24 -9.52 15.66 -17.70
CA ASN A 24 -8.87 16.02 -18.95
C ASN A 24 -8.55 17.52 -19.03
N VAL A 25 -9.48 18.39 -18.62
CA VAL A 25 -9.26 19.83 -18.57
C VAL A 25 -8.06 20.17 -17.67
N PHE A 26 -7.96 19.54 -16.49
CA PHE A 26 -6.83 19.71 -15.59
C PHE A 26 -5.50 19.30 -16.24
N LEU A 27 -5.44 18.10 -16.84
CA LEU A 27 -4.22 17.59 -17.45
C LEU A 27 -3.73 18.50 -18.58
N VAL A 28 -4.63 18.92 -19.46
CA VAL A 28 -4.30 19.81 -20.59
C VAL A 28 -3.86 21.19 -20.10
N ALA A 29 -4.59 21.79 -19.14
CA ALA A 29 -4.28 23.13 -18.65
C ALA A 29 -2.91 23.22 -17.95
N ASN A 30 -2.42 22.12 -17.37
CA ASN A 30 -1.14 22.06 -16.67
C ASN A 30 -0.02 21.40 -17.50
N GLY A 31 -0.28 21.08 -18.78
CA GLY A 31 0.72 20.47 -19.67
C GLY A 31 1.12 19.05 -19.28
N HIS A 32 0.28 18.34 -18.53
CA HIS A 32 0.52 16.95 -18.16
C HIS A 32 0.19 15.99 -19.31
N SER A 33 0.98 14.93 -19.44
CA SER A 33 0.70 13.83 -20.37
C SER A 33 -0.57 13.09 -19.98
N GLN A 34 -1.31 12.63 -20.98
CA GLN A 34 -2.47 11.75 -20.76
C GLN A 34 -2.01 10.38 -20.21
N PRO A 35 -2.78 9.76 -19.30
CA PRO A 35 -2.52 8.39 -18.88
C PRO A 35 -2.52 7.44 -20.08
N SER A 36 -1.51 6.57 -20.15
CA SER A 36 -1.32 5.62 -21.23
C SER A 36 -0.70 4.32 -20.71
N PHE A 37 -0.78 3.26 -21.51
CA PHE A 37 -0.05 2.02 -21.29
C PHE A 37 1.32 2.02 -21.99
N ASP A 38 1.68 3.09 -22.70
CA ASP A 38 2.96 3.20 -23.40
C ASP A 38 4.13 3.19 -22.42
N ARG A 39 5.32 2.78 -22.88
CA ARG A 39 6.52 2.65 -22.05
C ARG A 39 6.84 3.93 -21.25
N ASP A 40 6.75 5.07 -21.91
CA ASP A 40 7.19 6.36 -21.36
C ASP A 40 6.05 7.11 -20.65
N ALA A 41 4.92 6.45 -20.40
CA ALA A 41 3.82 7.04 -19.64
C ALA A 41 4.23 7.29 -18.18
N PRO A 42 3.88 8.45 -17.59
CA PRO A 42 4.16 8.72 -16.19
C PRO A 42 3.57 7.63 -15.28
N PRO A 43 4.34 7.11 -14.29
CA PRO A 43 3.91 6.00 -13.45
C PRO A 43 2.85 6.39 -12.40
N VAL A 44 2.73 7.68 -12.11
CA VAL A 44 1.84 8.22 -11.09
C VAL A 44 1.02 9.35 -11.72
N PHE A 45 -0.24 9.47 -11.28
CA PHE A 45 -1.08 10.59 -11.66
C PHE A 45 -0.52 11.88 -11.02
N PRO A 46 -0.45 13.01 -11.73
CA PRO A 46 0.10 14.25 -11.19
C PRO A 46 -0.61 14.71 -9.91
N GLU A 47 0.12 15.41 -9.04
CA GLU A 47 -0.49 16.10 -7.91
C GLU A 47 -1.58 17.04 -8.42
N ALA A 48 -2.78 16.92 -7.86
CA ALA A 48 -3.96 17.61 -8.37
C ALA A 48 -4.81 18.16 -7.23
N PRO A 49 -5.57 19.25 -7.49
CA PRO A 49 -6.53 19.79 -6.54
C PRO A 49 -7.56 18.75 -6.04
N PRO A 50 -8.12 18.92 -4.83
CA PRO A 50 -9.05 17.94 -4.24
C PRO A 50 -10.25 17.57 -5.10
N ASP A 51 -10.78 18.51 -5.88
CA ASP A 51 -11.91 18.30 -6.80
C ASP A 51 -11.51 17.40 -7.99
N VAL A 52 -10.30 17.58 -8.53
CA VAL A 52 -9.77 16.73 -9.61
C VAL A 52 -9.46 15.33 -9.10
N GLN A 53 -8.92 15.20 -7.89
CA GLN A 53 -8.71 13.90 -7.25
C GLN A 53 -10.03 13.17 -7.00
N ALA A 54 -11.06 13.89 -6.53
CA ALA A 54 -12.41 13.35 -6.36
C ALA A 54 -13.01 12.89 -7.70
N ALA A 55 -12.86 13.68 -8.77
CA ALA A 55 -13.31 13.30 -10.11
C ALA A 55 -12.59 12.05 -10.62
N ARG A 56 -11.27 11.97 -10.44
CA ARG A 56 -10.48 10.77 -10.76
C ARG A 56 -11.00 9.54 -10.01
N GLN A 57 -11.24 9.66 -8.70
CA GLN A 57 -11.77 8.56 -7.89
C GLN A 57 -13.18 8.14 -8.36
N GLN A 58 -14.02 9.11 -8.72
CA GLN A 58 -15.36 8.85 -9.26
C GLN A 58 -15.32 8.06 -10.57
N ILE A 59 -14.39 8.36 -11.48
CA ILE A 59 -14.19 7.58 -12.71
C ILE A 59 -13.84 6.13 -12.38
N LEU A 60 -12.87 5.92 -11.49
CA LEU A 60 -12.39 4.58 -11.11
C LEU A 60 -13.51 3.75 -10.48
N ASP A 61 -14.26 4.33 -9.54
CA ASP A 61 -15.35 3.64 -8.85
C ASP A 61 -16.53 3.36 -9.78
N ALA A 62 -16.90 4.30 -10.66
CA ALA A 62 -17.98 4.13 -11.62
C ALA A 62 -17.64 3.07 -12.68
N CYS A 63 -16.43 3.09 -13.23
CA CYS A 63 -15.95 2.06 -14.17
C CYS A 63 -15.97 0.67 -13.54
N GLN A 64 -15.47 0.53 -12.30
CA GLN A 64 -15.48 -0.75 -11.60
C GLN A 64 -16.91 -1.21 -11.30
N THR A 65 -17.78 -0.31 -10.86
CA THR A 65 -19.19 -0.63 -10.57
C THR A 65 -19.93 -1.08 -11.84
N MET A 66 -19.72 -0.37 -12.95
CA MET A 66 -20.30 -0.72 -14.24
C MET A 66 -19.80 -2.10 -14.73
N TYR A 67 -18.49 -2.36 -14.61
CA TYR A 67 -17.91 -3.66 -14.95
C TYR A 67 -18.49 -4.79 -14.09
N ASP A 68 -18.51 -4.62 -12.76
CA ASP A 68 -19.01 -5.63 -11.82
C ASP A 68 -20.50 -5.94 -12.06
N ALA A 69 -21.30 -4.90 -12.37
CA ALA A 69 -22.72 -5.05 -12.68
C ALA A 69 -22.96 -5.84 -13.98
N LEU A 70 -22.10 -5.66 -14.99
CA LEU A 70 -22.24 -6.31 -16.30
C LEU A 70 -21.73 -7.76 -16.32
N VAL A 71 -20.65 -8.07 -15.60
CA VAL A 71 -20.13 -9.45 -15.48
C VAL A 71 -21.19 -10.37 -14.85
N GLY A 72 -21.94 -9.85 -13.87
CA GLY A 72 -22.95 -10.63 -13.16
C GLY A 72 -22.36 -11.64 -12.16
N PRO A 73 -23.16 -12.16 -11.23
CA PRO A 73 -22.66 -12.82 -10.03
C PRO A 73 -21.96 -14.16 -10.31
N ALA A 74 -22.43 -14.96 -11.27
CA ALA A 74 -21.85 -16.27 -11.55
C ALA A 74 -20.45 -16.15 -12.18
N GLU A 75 -20.32 -15.32 -13.21
CA GLU A 75 -19.04 -15.07 -13.86
C GLU A 75 -18.09 -14.31 -12.93
N HIS A 76 -18.61 -13.41 -12.08
CA HIS A 76 -17.79 -12.73 -11.07
C HIS A 76 -17.15 -13.71 -10.08
N LEU A 77 -17.91 -14.68 -9.56
CA LEU A 77 -17.37 -15.72 -8.69
C LEU A 77 -16.33 -16.60 -9.39
N HIS A 78 -16.55 -16.93 -10.66
CA HIS A 78 -15.59 -17.65 -11.47
C HIS A 78 -14.27 -16.87 -11.60
N TRP A 79 -14.34 -15.59 -11.98
CA TRP A 79 -13.14 -14.76 -12.11
C TRP A 79 -12.43 -14.54 -10.78
N LEU A 80 -13.18 -14.35 -9.68
CA LEU A 80 -12.59 -14.23 -8.35
C LEU A 80 -11.78 -15.49 -7.98
N ALA A 81 -12.30 -16.67 -8.30
CA ALA A 81 -11.61 -17.93 -8.10
C ALA A 81 -10.37 -18.08 -9.00
N CYS A 82 -10.28 -17.38 -10.13
CA CYS A 82 -9.13 -17.42 -11.04
C CYS A 82 -8.06 -16.36 -10.75
N ARG A 83 -8.34 -15.30 -9.97
CA ARG A 83 -7.38 -14.21 -9.69
C ARG A 83 -6.07 -14.65 -9.03
N TYR A 84 -6.04 -15.80 -8.37
CA TYR A 84 -4.78 -16.33 -7.82
C TYR A 84 -3.76 -16.66 -8.92
N HIS A 85 -4.20 -16.89 -10.16
CA HIS A 85 -3.32 -17.10 -11.31
C HIS A 85 -2.57 -15.82 -11.68
N ASP A 86 -3.21 -14.65 -11.61
CA ASP A 86 -2.57 -13.36 -11.86
C ASP A 86 -1.43 -13.14 -10.85
N MET A 87 -1.72 -13.33 -9.56
CA MET A 87 -0.71 -13.24 -8.50
C MET A 87 0.41 -14.28 -8.68
N SER A 88 0.06 -15.51 -9.07
CA SER A 88 1.05 -16.57 -9.32
C SER A 88 1.96 -16.23 -10.50
N SER A 89 1.41 -15.64 -11.57
CA SER A 89 2.18 -15.17 -12.72
C SER A 89 3.17 -14.08 -12.33
N LEU A 90 2.73 -13.10 -11.52
CA LEU A 90 3.59 -12.03 -11.04
C LEU A 90 4.71 -12.56 -10.15
N ARG A 91 4.39 -13.46 -9.22
CA ARG A 91 5.38 -14.13 -8.36
C ARG A 91 6.41 -14.91 -9.19
N TRP A 92 5.97 -15.57 -10.25
CA TRP A 92 6.84 -16.30 -11.15
C TRP A 92 7.80 -15.37 -11.90
N LEU A 93 7.32 -14.23 -12.41
CA LEU A 93 8.13 -13.22 -13.07
C LEU A 93 9.26 -12.70 -12.16
N TYR A 94 8.95 -12.44 -10.89
CA TYR A 94 9.96 -12.07 -9.88
C TYR A 94 10.93 -13.21 -9.58
N HIS A 95 10.44 -14.43 -9.39
CA HIS A 95 11.27 -15.57 -9.02
C HIS A 95 12.34 -15.89 -10.08
N PHE A 96 11.98 -15.80 -11.36
CA PHE A 96 12.90 -16.03 -12.48
C PHE A 96 13.56 -14.75 -13.01
N ASN A 97 13.37 -13.61 -12.32
CA ASN A 97 13.92 -12.31 -12.67
C ASN A 97 13.69 -11.93 -14.15
N ILE A 98 12.46 -12.13 -14.62
CA ILE A 98 12.10 -12.02 -16.05
C ILE A 98 12.14 -10.56 -16.51
N ALA A 99 11.74 -9.62 -15.65
CA ALA A 99 11.78 -8.19 -15.97
C ALA A 99 13.22 -7.75 -16.32
N ALA A 100 14.19 -8.04 -15.46
CA ALA A 100 15.59 -7.69 -15.71
C ALA A 100 16.24 -8.39 -16.92
N ALA A 101 15.62 -9.46 -17.44
CA ALA A 101 16.07 -10.13 -18.66
C ALA A 101 15.58 -9.44 -19.95
N ILE A 102 14.69 -8.44 -19.83
CA ILE A 102 14.13 -7.68 -20.94
C ILE A 102 14.66 -6.24 -20.82
N PRO A 103 15.49 -5.76 -21.76
CA PRO A 103 15.99 -4.38 -21.74
C PRO A 103 14.84 -3.35 -21.77
N LEU A 104 15.00 -2.26 -21.04
CA LEU A 104 14.01 -1.17 -20.99
C LEU A 104 13.88 -0.41 -22.32
N ASP A 105 14.93 -0.38 -23.14
CA ASP A 105 15.04 0.49 -24.31
C ASP A 105 14.75 -0.20 -25.65
N ARG A 106 14.63 -1.53 -25.69
CA ARG A 106 14.43 -2.31 -26.92
C ARG A 106 13.53 -3.53 -26.74
N THR A 107 13.04 -4.05 -27.87
CA THR A 107 12.36 -5.34 -27.95
C THR A 107 13.38 -6.49 -28.05
N VAL A 108 13.04 -7.65 -27.49
CA VAL A 108 13.88 -8.86 -27.51
C VAL A 108 13.05 -10.09 -27.86
N PRO A 109 13.62 -11.11 -28.54
CA PRO A 109 12.91 -12.35 -28.79
C PRO A 109 12.72 -13.14 -27.49
N TYR A 110 11.64 -13.93 -27.40
CA TYR A 110 11.41 -14.80 -26.22
C TYR A 110 12.58 -15.76 -25.94
N SER A 111 13.29 -16.21 -26.97
CA SER A 111 14.46 -17.08 -26.85
C SER A 111 15.61 -16.44 -26.08
N GLU A 112 15.81 -15.11 -26.22
CA GLU A 112 16.82 -14.35 -25.49
C GLU A 112 16.46 -14.25 -24.00
N VAL A 113 15.18 -13.97 -23.71
CA VAL A 113 14.67 -13.93 -22.33
C VAL A 113 14.78 -15.32 -21.66
N ALA A 114 14.39 -16.36 -22.39
CA ALA A 114 14.47 -17.76 -21.96
C ALA A 114 15.91 -18.17 -21.61
N ALA A 115 16.87 -17.83 -22.48
CA ALA A 115 18.29 -18.10 -22.26
C ALA A 115 18.84 -17.34 -21.04
N THR A 116 18.49 -16.06 -20.91
CA THR A 116 18.96 -15.18 -19.82
C THR A 116 18.42 -15.62 -18.46
N SER A 117 17.11 -15.90 -18.38
CA SER A 117 16.45 -16.35 -17.15
C SER A 117 16.62 -17.84 -16.87
N LYS A 118 17.23 -18.60 -17.78
CA LYS A 118 17.43 -20.07 -17.70
C LYS A 118 16.11 -20.83 -17.53
N VAL A 119 15.12 -20.44 -18.32
CA VAL A 119 13.78 -21.04 -18.33
C VAL A 119 13.44 -21.51 -19.74
N ASP A 120 12.63 -22.55 -19.86
CA ASP A 120 12.05 -22.97 -21.14
C ASP A 120 11.26 -21.85 -21.82
N GLU A 121 11.47 -21.66 -23.13
CA GLU A 121 10.87 -20.58 -23.91
C GLU A 121 9.34 -20.66 -23.92
N ASN A 122 8.74 -21.86 -23.98
CA ASN A 122 7.29 -21.99 -23.98
C ASN A 122 6.69 -21.55 -22.64
N ARG A 123 7.36 -21.84 -21.53
CA ARG A 123 6.95 -21.33 -20.20
C ARG A 123 7.02 -19.81 -20.13
N VAL A 124 8.10 -19.21 -20.62
CA VAL A 124 8.25 -17.75 -20.69
C VAL A 124 7.11 -17.13 -21.51
N LYS A 125 6.81 -17.68 -22.69
CA LYS A 125 5.69 -17.24 -23.55
C LYS A 125 4.34 -17.34 -22.83
N SER A 126 4.04 -18.47 -22.21
CA SER A 126 2.76 -18.67 -21.50
C SER A 126 2.58 -17.67 -20.36
N VAL A 127 3.61 -17.45 -19.53
CA VAL A 127 3.52 -16.55 -18.38
C VAL A 127 3.47 -15.09 -18.82
N LEU A 128 4.32 -14.67 -19.77
CA LEU A 128 4.31 -13.29 -20.27
C LEU A 128 3.00 -12.93 -20.97
N ARG A 129 2.37 -13.85 -21.71
CA ARG A 129 1.06 -13.59 -22.32
C ARG A 129 -0.05 -13.42 -21.29
N LEU A 130 -0.02 -14.15 -20.17
CA LEU A 130 -0.93 -13.90 -19.04
C LEU A 130 -0.64 -12.54 -18.39
N ALA A 131 0.64 -12.17 -18.24
CA ALA A 131 1.04 -10.86 -17.73
C ALA A 131 0.55 -9.71 -18.63
N MET A 132 0.59 -9.88 -19.95
CA MET A 132 0.11 -8.90 -20.94
C MET A 132 -1.40 -8.66 -20.86
N ILE A 133 -2.19 -9.70 -20.57
CA ILE A 133 -3.64 -9.55 -20.30
C ILE A 133 -3.87 -8.69 -19.05
N ASN A 134 -2.97 -8.77 -18.07
CA ASN A 134 -2.91 -7.92 -16.89
C ASN A 134 -2.16 -6.59 -17.11
N ARG A 135 -1.94 -6.19 -18.37
CA ARG A 135 -1.27 -4.93 -18.78
C ARG A 135 0.18 -4.81 -18.31
N LEU A 136 0.90 -5.92 -18.15
CA LEU A 136 2.34 -5.95 -17.94
C LEU A 136 3.03 -6.45 -19.21
N PHE A 137 4.07 -5.73 -19.67
CA PHE A 137 4.78 -6.01 -20.92
C PHE A 137 3.90 -5.86 -22.17
N CYS A 138 4.51 -5.99 -23.33
CA CYS A 138 3.82 -6.05 -24.62
C CYS A 138 4.55 -7.00 -25.58
N GLU A 139 3.82 -7.53 -26.58
CA GLU A 139 4.36 -8.28 -27.72
C GLU A 139 4.16 -7.44 -29.00
N PRO A 140 5.09 -6.51 -29.33
CA PRO A 140 4.88 -5.55 -30.42
C PRO A 140 4.77 -6.20 -31.80
N HIS A 141 5.42 -7.34 -31.97
CA HIS A 141 5.27 -8.22 -33.12
C HIS A 141 5.52 -9.67 -32.66
N PRO A 142 5.05 -10.67 -33.44
CA PRO A 142 5.12 -12.06 -33.02
C PRO A 142 6.51 -12.48 -32.56
N ASP A 143 6.55 -13.16 -31.42
CA ASP A 143 7.73 -13.73 -30.77
C ASP A 143 8.73 -12.73 -30.13
N PHE A 144 8.38 -11.45 -30.04
CA PHE A 144 9.22 -10.42 -29.40
C PHE A 144 8.48 -9.71 -28.27
N VAL A 145 9.17 -9.50 -27.15
CA VAL A 145 8.65 -8.85 -25.96
C VAL A 145 9.38 -7.53 -25.69
N ALA A 146 8.66 -6.57 -25.11
CA ALA A 146 9.23 -5.36 -24.52
C ALA A 146 8.50 -4.95 -23.24
N HIS A 147 9.12 -4.03 -22.51
CA HIS A 147 8.49 -3.34 -21.40
C HIS A 147 7.41 -2.35 -21.86
N ASN A 148 6.40 -2.20 -21.00
CA ASN A 148 5.50 -1.07 -20.99
C ASN A 148 5.70 -0.27 -19.69
N ALA A 149 4.96 0.83 -19.47
CA ALA A 149 5.17 1.65 -18.27
C ALA A 149 5.05 0.83 -16.98
N ALA A 150 4.05 -0.04 -16.87
CA ALA A 150 3.81 -0.82 -15.67
C ALA A 150 4.88 -1.91 -15.44
N SER A 151 5.29 -2.65 -16.47
CA SER A 151 6.30 -3.70 -16.27
C SER A 151 7.71 -3.16 -16.07
N ALA A 152 8.03 -1.96 -16.58
CA ALA A 152 9.30 -1.28 -16.30
C ALA A 152 9.49 -1.00 -14.81
N LEU A 153 8.39 -0.84 -14.08
CA LEU A 153 8.41 -0.62 -12.63
C LEU A 153 8.73 -1.90 -11.83
N LEU A 154 8.65 -3.11 -12.42
CA LEU A 154 8.93 -4.36 -11.69
C LEU A 154 10.38 -4.48 -11.19
N GLU A 155 11.32 -3.71 -11.74
CA GLU A 155 12.68 -3.66 -11.21
C GLU A 155 12.79 -2.78 -9.95
N THR A 156 11.95 -1.74 -9.87
CA THR A 156 11.94 -0.76 -8.77
C THR A 156 11.00 -1.20 -7.64
N TYR A 157 9.89 -1.85 -7.99
CA TYR A 157 8.89 -2.32 -7.05
C TYR A 157 9.20 -3.75 -6.65
N PRO A 158 9.27 -4.08 -5.36
CA PRO A 158 9.66 -5.42 -4.96
C PRO A 158 8.45 -6.39 -4.99
N ALA A 159 8.74 -7.70 -5.01
CA ALA A 159 7.71 -8.76 -5.08
C ALA A 159 6.59 -8.61 -4.03
N SER A 160 5.38 -9.04 -4.40
CA SER A 160 4.05 -8.78 -3.81
C SER A 160 3.92 -8.45 -2.32
N VAL A 161 4.65 -9.11 -1.41
CA VAL A 161 4.62 -8.78 0.05
C VAL A 161 5.10 -7.35 0.28
N LYS A 162 6.13 -6.93 -0.47
CA LYS A 162 6.62 -5.55 -0.46
C LYS A 162 5.79 -4.61 -1.33
N LEU A 163 4.84 -5.09 -2.15
CA LEU A 163 4.06 -4.22 -3.05
C LEU A 163 2.87 -3.56 -2.32
N VAL A 164 2.24 -4.29 -1.38
CA VAL A 164 1.24 -3.72 -0.47
C VAL A 164 1.91 -2.63 0.39
N GLU A 165 3.12 -2.94 0.88
CA GLU A 165 3.94 -2.06 1.72
C GLU A 165 4.70 -0.95 0.94
N ALA A 166 4.92 -1.09 -0.37
CA ALA A 166 5.57 -0.08 -1.23
C ALA A 166 4.59 0.95 -1.81
N THR A 167 3.35 0.96 -1.33
CA THR A 167 2.43 2.05 -1.61
C THR A 167 2.92 3.32 -0.90
N GLU A 168 2.76 4.48 -1.55
CA GLU A 168 3.12 5.80 -1.00
C GLU A 168 2.60 6.00 0.44
N GLY A 169 1.45 5.39 0.77
CA GLY A 169 0.80 5.50 2.07
C GLY A 169 1.53 4.87 3.26
N TYR A 170 2.52 4.01 3.04
CA TYR A 170 3.44 3.51 4.10
C TYR A 170 4.75 4.30 4.17
N GLY A 171 4.90 5.34 3.36
CA GLY A 171 6.13 6.13 3.31
C GLY A 171 6.51 6.71 4.68
N VAL A 172 7.81 6.62 5.00
CA VAL A 172 8.41 7.13 6.26
C VAL A 172 8.07 8.61 6.50
N HIS A 173 7.95 9.40 5.43
CA HIS A 173 7.63 10.82 5.49
C HIS A 173 6.30 11.11 6.21
N HIS A 174 5.31 10.21 6.12
CA HIS A 174 4.04 10.37 6.83
C HIS A 174 4.21 10.45 8.35
N LEU A 175 5.11 9.63 8.91
CA LEU A 175 5.42 9.64 10.34
C LEU A 175 6.33 10.82 10.72
N VAL A 176 7.34 11.10 9.90
CA VAL A 176 8.35 12.14 10.15
C VAL A 176 7.76 13.54 10.04
N ASP A 177 6.88 13.75 9.08
CA ASP A 177 6.26 15.04 8.80
C ASP A 177 4.91 15.19 9.48
N GLY A 178 4.20 14.08 9.70
CA GLY A 178 2.89 14.10 10.35
C GLY A 178 2.94 14.32 11.85
N TYR A 179 4.01 13.90 12.55
CA TYR A 179 4.12 14.09 14.00
C TYR A 179 5.03 15.26 14.38
N PRO A 180 4.66 16.09 15.37
CA PRO A 180 5.45 17.26 15.78
C PRO A 180 6.65 16.82 16.66
N TRP A 181 7.65 16.19 16.05
CA TRP A 181 8.86 15.67 16.71
C TRP A 181 9.69 16.75 17.43
N GLU A 182 9.53 18.01 17.02
CA GLU A 182 10.14 19.19 17.63
C GLU A 182 9.66 19.40 19.08
N GLU A 183 8.48 18.90 19.44
CA GLU A 183 7.93 18.94 20.81
C GLU A 183 8.49 17.84 21.72
N VAL A 184 9.34 16.95 21.20
CA VAL A 184 9.87 15.79 21.94
C VAL A 184 11.26 16.11 22.47
N GLU A 185 11.34 16.32 23.78
CA GLU A 185 12.60 16.44 24.52
C GLU A 185 12.85 15.14 25.31
N GLY A 186 13.91 14.39 24.97
CA GLY A 186 14.31 13.18 25.71
C GLY A 186 14.69 11.98 24.85
N THR A 187 14.57 10.77 25.39
CA THR A 187 14.93 9.53 24.68
C THR A 187 13.69 8.93 24.00
N VAL A 188 13.75 8.78 22.67
CA VAL A 188 12.81 8.01 21.86
C VAL A 188 13.31 6.57 21.80
N VAL A 189 12.49 5.63 22.24
CA VAL A 189 12.76 4.20 22.10
C VAL A 189 11.87 3.67 20.98
N ASP A 190 12.47 3.31 19.85
CA ASP A 190 11.78 2.67 18.75
C ASP A 190 11.64 1.17 19.06
N VAL A 191 10.39 0.73 19.12
CA VAL A 191 10.02 -0.63 19.47
C VAL A 191 9.21 -1.21 18.31
N SER A 192 9.89 -1.44 17.20
CA SER A 192 9.31 -2.08 16.02
C SER A 192 9.28 -3.60 16.22
N CYS A 193 8.12 -4.22 15.96
CA CYS A 193 7.95 -5.66 16.00
C CYS A 193 8.18 -6.24 14.59
N SER A 194 9.09 -7.20 14.43
CA SER A 194 9.11 -8.04 13.22
C SER A 194 8.64 -9.47 13.54
N PRO A 195 7.50 -9.92 12.98
CA PRO A 195 7.00 -11.26 13.25
C PRO A 195 7.70 -12.37 12.45
N SER A 196 8.67 -12.06 11.57
CA SER A 196 9.22 -13.04 10.62
C SER A 196 10.73 -12.89 10.36
N PRO A 197 11.50 -13.99 10.36
CA PRO A 197 12.90 -13.97 9.93
C PRO A 197 13.10 -13.53 8.47
N TYR A 198 12.03 -13.46 7.66
CA TYR A 198 12.06 -12.97 6.29
C TYR A 198 11.84 -11.45 6.17
N GLN A 199 11.33 -10.77 7.23
CA GLN A 199 11.09 -9.31 7.27
C GLN A 199 12.20 -8.53 8.00
N LEU A 200 13.15 -9.22 8.64
CA LEU A 200 14.28 -8.61 9.37
C LEU A 200 14.99 -7.51 8.56
N SER A 201 15.26 -7.75 7.27
CA SER A 201 16.00 -6.79 6.45
C SER A 201 15.24 -5.46 6.24
N TRP A 202 13.92 -5.50 6.12
CA TRP A 202 13.13 -4.31 5.83
C TRP A 202 12.63 -3.60 7.09
N SER A 203 12.16 -4.33 8.10
CA SER A 203 11.80 -3.72 9.40
C SER A 203 13.00 -2.98 9.99
N LEU A 204 14.19 -3.58 9.95
CA LEU A 204 15.41 -2.87 10.33
C LEU A 204 15.67 -1.66 9.41
N SER A 205 15.56 -1.79 8.08
CA SER A 205 15.78 -0.64 7.19
C SER A 205 14.78 0.50 7.42
N PHE A 206 13.50 0.19 7.63
CA PHE A 206 12.42 1.15 7.84
C PHE A 206 12.55 1.86 9.19
N SER A 207 12.75 1.11 10.28
CA SER A 207 13.02 1.65 11.62
C SER A 207 14.25 2.58 11.61
N TYR A 208 15.35 2.16 10.96
CA TYR A 208 16.53 3.01 10.82
C TYR A 208 16.27 4.26 9.98
N LEU A 209 15.51 4.17 8.88
CA LEU A 209 15.13 5.34 8.07
C LEU A 209 14.26 6.33 8.86
N CYS A 210 13.26 5.83 9.60
CA CYS A 210 12.44 6.63 10.51
C CYS A 210 13.33 7.37 11.50
N ILE A 211 14.25 6.69 12.18
CA ILE A 211 15.13 7.31 13.18
C ILE A 211 16.07 8.34 12.55
N ILE A 212 16.69 8.03 11.41
CA ILE A 212 17.56 8.99 10.71
C ILE A 212 16.77 10.24 10.31
N ALA A 213 15.54 10.08 9.84
CA ALA A 213 14.70 11.20 9.43
C ALA A 213 14.16 12.00 10.63
N ILE A 214 13.70 11.32 11.69
CA ILE A 214 13.22 11.94 12.93
C ILE A 214 14.36 12.66 13.66
N SER A 215 15.55 12.07 13.76
CA SER A 215 16.71 12.69 14.43
C SER A 215 17.15 14.00 13.78
N ARG A 216 16.93 14.17 12.46
CA ARG A 216 17.15 15.44 11.77
C ARG A 216 16.15 16.53 12.19
N LYS A 217 14.91 16.13 12.55
CA LYS A 217 13.85 17.04 13.01
C LYS A 217 13.86 17.29 14.51
N SER A 218 14.35 16.33 15.29
CA SER A 218 14.52 16.45 16.74
C SER A 218 15.96 16.13 17.13
N PRO A 219 16.91 17.06 16.91
CA PRO A 219 18.32 16.85 17.24
C PRO A 219 18.58 16.69 18.73
N ALA A 220 17.64 17.15 19.57
CA ALA A 220 17.69 17.03 21.02
C ALA A 220 17.23 15.65 21.52
N ALA A 221 16.58 14.85 20.67
CA ALA A 221 16.13 13.51 21.03
C ALA A 221 17.25 12.47 20.92
N GLN A 222 17.33 11.57 21.89
CA GLN A 222 18.22 10.40 21.85
C GLN A 222 17.42 9.18 21.39
N PHE A 223 18.01 8.28 20.60
CA PHE A 223 17.27 7.15 20.02
C PHE A 223 17.83 5.80 20.49
N VAL A 224 16.95 4.86 20.86
CA VAL A 224 17.26 3.46 21.17
C VAL A 224 16.37 2.57 20.32
N VAL A 225 16.92 1.55 19.65
CA VAL A 225 16.15 0.63 18.79
C VAL A 225 16.09 -0.75 19.45
N GLN A 226 14.88 -1.31 19.60
CA GLN A 226 14.70 -2.61 20.24
C GLN A 226 13.64 -3.46 19.52
N ASP A 227 14.00 -4.71 19.17
CA ASP A 227 13.11 -5.70 18.55
C ASP A 227 12.61 -6.69 19.61
N VAL A 228 11.28 -6.84 19.75
CA VAL A 228 10.66 -7.60 20.85
C VAL A 228 9.29 -8.20 20.45
N GLN A 229 8.95 -9.35 21.04
CA GLN A 229 7.67 -10.06 20.85
C GLN A 229 6.69 -9.87 22.03
N GLY A 230 5.38 -9.75 21.74
CA GLY A 230 4.29 -9.73 22.72
C GLY A 230 3.89 -8.36 23.24
N ALA A 231 2.96 -7.69 22.55
CA ALA A 231 2.61 -6.27 22.74
C ALA A 231 2.34 -5.84 24.20
N VAL A 232 1.57 -6.61 24.98
CA VAL A 232 1.25 -6.25 26.37
C VAL A 232 2.49 -6.33 27.27
N LYS A 233 3.28 -7.40 27.13
CA LYS A 233 4.50 -7.58 27.94
C LYS A 233 5.58 -6.59 27.55
N ILE A 234 5.65 -6.21 26.27
CA ILE A 234 6.50 -5.13 25.78
C ILE A 234 6.13 -3.82 26.45
N LEU A 235 4.85 -3.44 26.37
CA LEU A 235 4.38 -2.19 26.98
C LEU A 235 4.62 -2.20 28.49
N GLN A 236 4.35 -3.30 29.19
CA GLN A 236 4.64 -3.41 30.63
C GLN A 236 6.14 -3.22 30.95
N ASN A 237 7.03 -3.83 30.15
CA ASN A 237 8.48 -3.66 30.32
C ASN A 237 8.91 -2.21 30.07
N LEU A 238 8.40 -1.57 29.02
CA LEU A 238 8.69 -0.17 28.70
C LEU A 238 8.17 0.76 29.80
N LEU A 239 6.92 0.55 30.22
CA LEU A 239 6.24 1.38 31.23
C LEU A 239 6.96 1.31 32.58
N SER A 240 7.59 0.19 32.91
CA SER A 240 8.40 0.07 34.14
C SER A 240 9.60 1.03 34.21
N ALA A 241 10.08 1.51 33.06
CA ALA A 241 11.18 2.47 32.94
C ALA A 241 10.72 3.91 32.65
N MET A 242 9.43 4.10 32.36
CA MET A 242 8.85 5.41 32.04
C MET A 242 8.59 6.25 33.29
N LYS A 243 8.72 7.58 33.14
CA LYS A 243 8.36 8.55 34.18
C LYS A 243 7.01 9.18 33.85
N LYS A 244 6.36 9.78 34.85
CA LYS A 244 5.19 10.62 34.62
C LYS A 244 5.48 11.67 33.55
N GLY A 245 4.57 11.81 32.58
CA GLY A 245 4.71 12.68 31.42
C GLY A 245 5.45 12.05 30.23
N SER A 246 6.03 10.86 30.37
CA SER A 246 6.57 10.10 29.24
C SER A 246 5.45 9.73 28.26
N ARG A 247 5.80 9.66 26.98
CA ARG A 247 4.87 9.44 25.87
C ARG A 247 5.16 8.09 25.20
N VAL A 248 4.12 7.40 24.78
CA VAL A 248 4.19 6.26 23.85
C VAL A 248 3.55 6.71 22.54
N ILE A 249 4.30 6.66 21.46
CA ILE A 249 3.81 7.00 20.12
C ILE A 249 3.65 5.68 19.36
N LEU A 250 2.43 5.36 18.98
CA LEU A 250 2.11 4.20 18.15
C LEU A 250 1.83 4.69 16.73
N ASN A 251 2.57 4.20 15.74
CA ASN A 251 2.30 4.41 14.32
C ASN A 251 1.74 3.10 13.76
N GLU A 252 0.42 2.96 13.81
CA GLU A 252 -0.25 1.67 13.64
C GLU A 252 -1.49 1.76 12.75
N GLY A 253 -1.89 0.61 12.20
CA GLY A 253 -3.19 0.44 11.56
C GLY A 253 -4.30 0.64 12.59
N VAL A 254 -5.23 1.55 12.29
CA VAL A 254 -6.45 1.74 13.09
C VAL A 254 -7.62 1.45 12.18
N LEU A 255 -8.28 0.32 12.43
CA LEU A 255 -9.45 -0.08 11.68
C LEU A 255 -10.59 0.92 11.98
N PRO A 256 -11.10 1.66 10.98
CA PRO A 256 -12.18 2.60 11.20
C PRO A 256 -13.49 1.88 11.51
N GLU A 257 -14.47 2.65 11.98
CA GLU A 257 -15.81 2.12 12.23
C GLU A 257 -16.39 1.47 10.96
N PRO A 258 -17.12 0.35 11.07
CA PRO A 258 -17.68 -0.33 9.92
C PRO A 258 -18.48 0.62 9.02
N LEU A 259 -18.33 0.45 7.71
CA LEU A 259 -19.08 1.19 6.68
C LEU A 259 -18.75 2.70 6.61
N THR A 260 -17.61 3.13 7.16
CA THR A 260 -17.17 4.54 7.07
C THR A 260 -16.16 4.81 5.96
N LEU A 261 -15.43 3.77 5.49
CA LEU A 261 -14.43 3.90 4.43
C LEU A 261 -15.02 3.78 3.03
N GLY A 262 -14.35 4.43 2.07
CA GLY A 262 -14.60 4.18 0.65
C GLY A 262 -14.19 2.76 0.24
N ARG A 263 -14.73 2.24 -0.86
CA ARG A 263 -14.52 0.85 -1.33
C ARG A 263 -13.04 0.46 -1.44
N SER A 264 -12.21 1.35 -1.97
CA SER A 264 -10.78 1.11 -2.18
C SER A 264 -10.00 1.04 -0.87
N GLU A 265 -10.26 1.99 0.05
CA GLU A 265 -9.62 2.02 1.37
C GLU A 265 -10.05 0.83 2.22
N GLU A 266 -11.35 0.50 2.22
CA GLU A 266 -11.89 -0.69 2.90
C GLU A 266 -11.24 -1.96 2.36
N ARG A 267 -11.09 -2.08 1.03
CA ARG A 267 -10.42 -3.24 0.41
C ARG A 267 -8.98 -3.39 0.91
N ILE A 268 -8.21 -2.31 0.98
CA ILE A 268 -6.82 -2.36 1.47
C ILE A 268 -6.79 -2.80 2.94
N ALA A 269 -7.62 -2.18 3.79
CA ALA A 269 -7.70 -2.54 5.22
C ALA A 269 -8.03 -4.03 5.42
N ARG A 270 -8.94 -4.60 4.62
CA ARG A 270 -9.31 -6.03 4.70
C ARG A 270 -8.25 -6.97 4.14
N ILE A 271 -7.51 -6.56 3.11
CA ILE A 271 -6.37 -7.34 2.61
C ILE A 271 -5.32 -7.46 3.71
N ILE A 272 -4.97 -6.36 4.37
CA ILE A 272 -4.01 -6.34 5.48
C ILE A 272 -4.51 -7.24 6.62
N ASP A 273 -5.77 -7.11 7.04
CA ASP A 273 -6.31 -7.93 8.13
C ASP A 273 -6.29 -9.44 7.79
N ILE A 274 -6.63 -9.83 6.54
CA ILE A 274 -6.51 -11.22 6.08
C ILE A 274 -5.05 -11.68 6.06
N GLU A 275 -4.12 -10.83 5.66
CA GLU A 275 -2.68 -11.14 5.71
C GLU A 275 -2.21 -11.38 7.15
N MET A 276 -2.67 -10.54 8.10
CA MET A 276 -2.38 -10.69 9.53
C MET A 276 -2.95 -12.01 10.08
N ILE A 277 -4.18 -12.37 9.70
CA ILE A 277 -4.82 -13.63 10.12
C ILE A 277 -4.04 -14.83 9.56
N THR A 278 -3.78 -14.83 8.25
CA THR A 278 -3.24 -15.99 7.55
C THR A 278 -1.75 -16.23 7.81
N THR A 279 -0.98 -15.16 8.03
CA THR A 279 0.47 -15.25 8.21
C THR A 279 0.87 -15.31 9.68
N PHE A 280 0.17 -14.59 10.55
CA PHE A 280 0.60 -14.37 11.94
C PHE A 280 -0.42 -14.82 12.98
N ASN A 281 -1.60 -15.31 12.57
CA ASN A 281 -2.74 -15.56 13.45
C ASN A 281 -3.06 -14.32 14.32
N ALA A 282 -2.92 -13.14 13.70
CA ALA A 282 -3.12 -11.83 14.29
C ALA A 282 -4.32 -11.12 13.64
N ARG A 283 -4.60 -9.88 14.06
CA ARG A 283 -5.67 -9.05 13.52
C ARG A 283 -5.33 -7.57 13.60
N GLU A 284 -5.91 -6.79 12.71
CA GLU A 284 -5.99 -5.34 12.84
C GLU A 284 -6.95 -4.94 13.98
N ARG A 285 -6.70 -3.79 14.61
CA ARG A 285 -7.44 -3.34 15.79
C ARG A 285 -8.23 -2.05 15.53
N PRO A 286 -9.51 -1.99 15.93
CA PRO A 286 -10.22 -0.74 16.11
C PRO A 286 -9.56 0.12 17.20
N LEU A 287 -9.87 1.43 17.21
CA LEU A 287 -9.33 2.36 18.20
C LEU A 287 -9.61 1.96 19.66
N GLU A 288 -10.81 1.44 19.95
CA GLU A 288 -11.17 1.02 21.30
C GLU A 288 -10.35 -0.19 21.80
N ASP A 289 -9.94 -1.06 20.88
CA ASP A 289 -9.05 -2.19 21.20
C ASP A 289 -7.64 -1.70 21.53
N TRP A 290 -7.14 -0.68 20.81
CA TRP A 290 -5.87 -0.02 21.14
C TRP A 290 -5.90 0.67 22.50
N LYS A 291 -6.99 1.39 22.81
CA LYS A 291 -7.20 2.01 24.14
C LYS A 291 -7.26 0.97 25.25
N THR A 292 -7.98 -0.13 25.02
CA THR A 292 -8.08 -1.24 25.97
C THR A 292 -6.72 -1.89 26.21
N LEU A 293 -5.97 -2.19 25.15
CA LEU A 293 -4.63 -2.75 25.24
C LEU A 293 -3.68 -1.85 26.04
N CYS A 294 -3.71 -0.54 25.79
CA CYS A 294 -2.89 0.44 26.53
C CYS A 294 -3.28 0.51 28.01
N ARG A 295 -4.58 0.48 28.33
CA ARG A 295 -5.09 0.47 29.70
C ARG A 295 -4.72 -0.82 30.44
N ASP A 296 -4.80 -1.96 29.78
CA ASP A 296 -4.45 -3.27 30.35
C ASP A 296 -2.94 -3.39 30.58
N ALA A 297 -2.12 -2.70 29.78
CA ALA A 297 -0.68 -2.58 30.00
C ALA A 297 -0.34 -1.68 31.21
N HIS A 298 -1.01 -0.52 31.35
CA HIS A 298 -0.91 0.32 32.54
C HIS A 298 -2.13 1.25 32.69
N PRO A 299 -2.77 1.29 33.88
CA PRO A 299 -4.01 2.05 34.08
C PRO A 299 -3.82 3.57 33.96
N GLY A 300 -2.62 4.09 34.15
CA GLY A 300 -2.26 5.50 34.00
C GLY A 300 -1.97 5.95 32.57
N LEU A 301 -1.98 5.03 31.59
CA LEU A 301 -1.75 5.36 30.18
C LEU A 301 -3.06 5.90 29.57
N ARG A 302 -3.01 7.11 29.00
CA ARG A 302 -4.17 7.80 28.43
C ARG A 302 -3.90 8.27 27.01
N LEU A 303 -4.86 8.09 26.11
CA LEU A 303 -4.76 8.59 24.74
C LEU A 303 -4.89 10.11 24.76
N ARG A 304 -3.82 10.81 24.37
CA ARG A 304 -3.79 12.27 24.29
C ARG A 304 -4.27 12.77 22.93
N ARG A 305 -3.82 12.15 21.84
CA ARG A 305 -4.26 12.48 20.47
C ARG A 305 -4.14 11.29 19.53
N ILE A 306 -5.01 11.27 18.52
CA ILE A 306 -4.93 10.39 17.36
C ILE A 306 -5.20 11.23 16.12
N PHE A 307 -4.41 11.01 15.08
CA PHE A 307 -4.65 11.59 13.76
C PHE A 307 -4.02 10.72 12.68
N LYS A 308 -4.51 10.87 11.45
CA LYS A 308 -4.01 10.15 10.27
C LYS A 308 -3.42 11.19 9.30
N PRO A 309 -2.10 11.18 9.04
CA PRO A 309 -1.50 12.07 8.05
C PRO A 309 -2.17 11.90 6.68
N ALA A 310 -2.27 12.97 5.90
CA ALA A 310 -2.88 12.91 4.57
C ALA A 310 -2.09 11.95 3.66
N GLY A 311 -2.78 11.05 2.96
CA GLY A 311 -2.14 10.03 2.11
C GLY A 311 -1.57 8.83 2.86
N SER A 312 -1.33 8.93 4.17
CA SER A 312 -0.91 7.80 5.01
C SER A 312 -2.03 6.76 5.11
N ILE A 313 -1.68 5.49 5.23
CA ILE A 313 -2.63 4.45 5.63
C ILE A 313 -2.52 4.07 7.12
N MET A 314 -1.48 4.56 7.79
CA MET A 314 -1.25 4.40 9.23
C MET A 314 -1.74 5.63 10.01
N SER A 315 -2.23 5.40 11.22
CA SER A 315 -2.59 6.47 12.16
C SER A 315 -1.52 6.60 13.24
N ILE A 316 -1.32 7.84 13.70
CA ILE A 316 -0.40 8.15 14.78
C ILE A 316 -1.23 8.38 16.05
N MET A 317 -0.97 7.56 17.07
CA MET A 317 -1.60 7.64 18.38
C MET A 317 -0.56 8.00 19.43
N GLU A 318 -0.78 9.12 20.13
CA GLU A 318 0.05 9.53 21.26
C GLU A 318 -0.65 9.21 22.57
N PHE A 319 -0.03 8.34 23.36
CA PHE A 319 -0.42 8.05 24.73
C PHE A 319 0.53 8.71 25.71
N VAL A 320 0.01 9.22 26.82
CA VAL A 320 0.79 9.85 27.89
C VAL A 320 0.56 9.09 29.19
N LEU A 321 1.64 8.89 29.95
CA LEU A 321 1.58 8.36 31.30
C LEU A 321 1.27 9.48 32.30
N GLU A 322 0.02 9.58 32.76
CA GLU A 322 -0.46 10.70 33.59
C GLU A 322 -0.27 10.47 35.11
N GLU A 323 -0.10 9.22 35.55
CA GLU A 323 0.15 8.81 36.93
C GLU A 323 1.27 7.77 37.00
#